data_AF-A0A6P0HLI2-F1
#
_entry.id   AF-A0A6P0HLI2-F1
#
_cell.length_a   1.000
_cell.length_b   1.000
_cell.length_c   1.000
_cell.angle_alpha   90.00
_cell.angle_beta   90.00
_cell.angle_gamma   90.00
#
_symmetry.space_group_name_H-M   'P 1'
#
loop_
_entity.id
_entity.type
_entity.pdbx_description
1 polymer ?
#
loop_
_entity_poly.entity_id
_entity_poly.type
_entity_poly.pdbx_seq_one_letter_code
_entity_poly.pdbx_strand_id
1 'polypeptide(L)'
;MTAEEEREADLLDLTTDAGRGEVTVSGGVFTDLDARRLEHELIDAAGTQPGGVLVVDLSGVTFLPSRAIRSLVMAQRAASARGTTLRLLAAEGSLSRRMLRAVGFAVEDPGAADESSGDGTPPWTAS
;
A
#
# COMPACT_ATOMS: atom_id res chain seq x y z
N MET A 1 26.58 14.30 -1.13
CA MET A 1 25.41 13.52 -1.58
C MET A 1 25.71 13.13 -3.02
N THR A 2 26.25 11.93 -3.18
CA THR A 2 26.74 11.41 -4.47
C THR A 2 25.57 10.77 -5.22
N ALA A 3 25.54 10.84 -6.55
CA ALA A 3 24.46 10.33 -7.41
C ALA A 3 24.16 8.80 -7.23
N GLU A 4 25.03 8.07 -6.53
CA GLU A 4 24.82 6.68 -6.13
C GLU A 4 23.87 6.54 -4.92
N GLU A 5 23.86 7.48 -3.97
CA GLU A 5 22.91 7.49 -2.84
C GLU A 5 21.48 7.83 -3.29
N GLU A 6 21.33 8.71 -4.28
CA GLU A 6 20.02 9.07 -4.84
C GLU A 6 19.37 7.89 -5.59
N ARG A 7 20.18 6.99 -6.18
CA ARG A 7 19.66 5.78 -6.86
C ARG A 7 19.17 4.72 -5.90
N GLU A 8 19.75 4.62 -4.70
CA GLU A 8 19.38 3.64 -3.70
C GLU A 8 18.04 4.01 -3.01
N ALA A 9 17.82 5.32 -2.78
CA ALA A 9 16.56 5.84 -2.22
C ALA A 9 15.35 5.69 -3.15
N ASP A 10 15.57 5.53 -4.46
CA ASP A 10 14.51 5.26 -5.43
C ASP A 10 14.18 3.76 -5.53
N LEU A 11 15.00 2.84 -5.00
CA LEU A 11 14.69 1.42 -5.12
C LEU A 11 13.42 1.04 -4.36
N LEU A 12 12.71 0.03 -4.86
CA LEU A 12 11.55 -0.52 -4.18
C LEU A 12 11.94 -1.05 -2.80
N ASP A 13 11.42 -0.42 -1.78
CA ASP A 13 11.48 -0.86 -0.39
C ASP A 13 10.07 -1.25 0.10
N LEU A 14 10.03 -2.34 0.88
CA LEU A 14 8.81 -2.98 1.35
C LEU A 14 9.00 -3.37 2.81
N THR A 15 8.20 -2.77 3.68
CA THR A 15 8.18 -3.10 5.11
C THR A 15 6.79 -3.61 5.49
N THR A 16 6.73 -4.81 6.08
CA THR A 16 5.47 -5.44 6.50
C THR A 16 5.39 -5.50 8.03
N ASP A 17 4.38 -4.85 8.60
CA ASP A 17 3.98 -5.00 10.00
C ASP A 17 2.77 -5.95 10.09
N ALA A 18 3.07 -7.23 10.30
CA ALA A 18 2.05 -8.26 10.45
C ALA A 18 1.17 -8.07 11.71
N GLY A 19 1.67 -7.36 12.73
CA GLY A 19 0.92 -7.07 13.96
C GLY A 19 -0.17 -6.02 13.73
N ARG A 20 0.06 -5.10 12.79
CA ARG A 20 -0.90 -4.05 12.41
C ARG A 20 -1.70 -4.38 11.14
N GLY A 21 -1.29 -5.42 10.40
CA GLY A 21 -1.84 -5.69 9.08
C GLY A 21 -1.51 -4.54 8.12
N GLU A 22 -0.28 -4.06 8.14
CA GLU A 22 0.16 -2.89 7.38
C GLU A 22 1.38 -3.24 6.52
N VAL A 23 1.40 -2.76 5.28
CA VAL A 23 2.55 -2.83 4.38
C VAL A 23 2.89 -1.42 3.92
N THR A 24 4.08 -0.94 4.27
CA THR A 24 4.60 0.33 3.80
C THR A 24 5.46 0.11 2.56
N VAL A 25 5.19 0.86 1.50
CA VAL A 25 5.91 0.82 0.23
C VAL A 25 6.52 2.19 -0.06
N SER A 26 7.82 2.20 -0.35
CA SER A 26 8.57 3.39 -0.71
C SER A 26 9.48 3.16 -1.91
N GLY A 27 9.94 4.25 -2.53
CA GLY A 27 10.72 4.20 -3.76
C GLY A 27 9.87 3.87 -4.99
N GLY A 28 10.41 3.13 -5.95
CA GLY A 28 9.82 2.96 -7.28
C GLY A 28 9.89 1.54 -7.83
N VAL A 29 8.91 1.18 -8.65
CA VAL A 29 8.85 -0.12 -9.34
C VAL A 29 9.46 -0.02 -10.75
N PHE A 30 10.75 -0.32 -10.88
CA PHE A 30 11.51 -0.11 -12.13
C PHE A 30 11.73 -1.36 -12.96
N THR A 31 11.52 -2.54 -12.40
CA THR A 31 11.69 -3.82 -13.08
C THR A 31 10.46 -4.73 -12.94
N ASP A 32 10.42 -5.80 -13.73
CA ASP A 32 9.39 -6.84 -13.58
C ASP A 32 9.61 -7.65 -12.30
N LEU A 33 10.85 -7.72 -11.80
CA LEU A 33 11.14 -8.33 -10.52
C LEU A 33 10.52 -7.52 -9.39
N ASP A 34 10.64 -6.19 -9.42
CA ASP A 34 10.01 -5.29 -8.44
C ASP A 34 8.49 -5.47 -8.42
N ALA A 35 7.86 -5.55 -9.61
CA ALA A 35 6.41 -5.75 -9.71
C ALA A 35 5.98 -7.12 -9.14
N ARG A 36 6.78 -8.18 -9.35
CA ARG A 36 6.52 -9.51 -8.78
C ARG A 36 6.75 -9.54 -7.27
N ARG A 37 7.77 -8.83 -6.76
CA ARG A 37 8.04 -8.70 -5.33
C ARG A 37 6.88 -7.99 -4.62
N LEU A 38 6.43 -6.86 -5.18
CA LEU A 38 5.25 -6.16 -4.68
C LEU A 38 4.00 -7.05 -4.70
N GLU A 39 3.74 -7.77 -5.80
CA GLU A 39 2.58 -8.69 -5.88
C GLU A 39 2.65 -9.78 -4.81
N HIS A 40 3.81 -10.43 -4.67
CA HIS A 40 4.02 -11.50 -3.71
C HIS A 40 3.84 -11.03 -2.27
N GLU A 41 4.50 -9.94 -1.89
CA GLU A 41 4.46 -9.42 -0.52
C GLU A 41 3.04 -9.05 -0.10
N LEU A 42 2.29 -8.36 -0.97
CA LEU A 42 0.91 -7.98 -0.66
C LEU A 42 -0.03 -9.18 -0.55
N ILE A 43 0.17 -10.20 -1.38
CA ILE A 43 -0.62 -11.44 -1.30
C ILE A 43 -0.30 -12.20 -0.01
N ASP A 44 0.97 -12.29 0.36
CA ASP A 44 1.42 -12.97 1.57
C ASP A 44 0.90 -12.25 2.81
N ALA A 45 1.11 -10.93 2.90
CA ALA A 45 0.61 -10.10 3.99
C ALA A 45 -0.92 -10.19 4.12
N ALA A 46 -1.67 -10.17 3.01
CA ALA A 46 -3.12 -10.36 3.05
C ALA A 46 -3.50 -11.76 3.58
N GLY A 47 -2.70 -12.78 3.24
CA GLY A 47 -2.86 -14.14 3.76
C GLY A 47 -2.67 -14.26 5.28
N THR A 48 -1.90 -13.36 5.88
CA THR A 48 -1.72 -13.30 7.34
C THR A 48 -2.88 -12.62 8.09
N GLN A 49 -3.81 -11.97 7.36
CA GLN A 49 -4.93 -11.21 7.91
C GLN A 49 -6.30 -11.76 7.46
N PRO A 50 -6.64 -13.03 7.74
CA PRO A 50 -7.90 -13.63 7.27
C PRO A 50 -9.12 -12.92 7.88
N GLY A 51 -10.04 -12.46 7.03
CA GLY A 51 -11.24 -11.72 7.47
C GLY A 51 -10.98 -10.29 7.99
N GLY A 52 -9.71 -9.84 7.95
CA GLY A 52 -9.30 -8.53 8.44
C GLY A 52 -9.13 -7.47 7.34
N VAL A 53 -8.41 -6.41 7.67
CA VAL A 53 -8.02 -5.35 6.75
C VAL A 53 -6.50 -5.34 6.61
N LEU A 54 -6.00 -5.37 5.38
CA LEU A 54 -4.61 -5.08 5.06
C LEU A 54 -4.50 -3.64 4.59
N VAL A 55 -3.80 -2.81 5.35
CA VAL A 55 -3.47 -1.43 4.97
C VAL A 55 -2.19 -1.45 4.14
N VAL A 56 -2.19 -0.76 3.01
CA VAL A 56 -1.01 -0.61 2.16
C VAL A 56 -0.73 0.87 1.98
N ASP A 57 0.34 1.36 2.61
CA ASP A 57 0.77 2.74 2.50
C ASP A 57 1.72 2.93 1.31
N LEU A 58 1.25 3.69 0.32
CA LEU A 58 1.95 4.01 -0.92
C LEU A 58 2.43 5.48 -0.93
N SER A 59 2.44 6.14 0.24
CA SER A 59 2.81 7.56 0.36
C SER A 59 4.27 7.83 0.00
N GLY A 60 5.16 6.86 0.24
CA GLY A 60 6.57 6.95 -0.12
C GLY A 60 6.90 6.56 -1.56
N VAL A 61 5.90 6.19 -2.38
CA VAL A 61 6.13 5.70 -3.74
C VAL A 61 6.40 6.84 -4.72
N THR A 62 7.57 6.80 -5.36
CA THR A 62 8.04 7.78 -6.35
C THR A 62 7.73 7.36 -7.79
N PHE A 63 7.52 6.06 -8.06
CA PHE A 63 7.21 5.57 -9.41
C PHE A 63 6.35 4.30 -9.43
N LEU A 64 5.20 4.36 -10.13
CA LEU A 64 4.20 3.29 -10.17
C LEU A 64 3.71 3.03 -11.62
N PRO A 65 4.40 2.18 -12.41
CA PRO A 65 4.00 1.84 -13.78
C PRO A 65 2.79 0.89 -13.82
N SER A 66 2.24 0.67 -15.02
CA SER A 66 1.07 -0.21 -15.23
C SER A 66 1.24 -1.63 -14.68
N ARG A 67 2.45 -2.19 -14.70
CA ARG A 67 2.74 -3.50 -14.09
C ARG A 67 2.61 -3.49 -12.57
N ALA A 68 2.94 -2.38 -11.90
CA ALA A 68 2.74 -2.24 -10.46
C ALA A 68 1.25 -2.09 -10.14
N ILE A 69 0.52 -1.33 -10.95
CA ILE A 69 -0.96 -1.26 -10.86
C ILE A 69 -1.58 -2.66 -11.01
N ARG A 70 -1.11 -3.45 -11.98
CA ARG A 70 -1.56 -4.84 -12.15
C ARG A 70 -1.29 -5.66 -10.88
N SER A 71 -0.11 -5.53 -10.27
CA SER A 71 0.23 -6.21 -9.02
C SER A 71 -0.76 -5.85 -7.89
N LEU A 72 -1.12 -4.57 -7.75
CA LEU A 72 -2.13 -4.13 -6.78
C LEU A 72 -3.51 -4.75 -7.06
N VAL A 73 -3.94 -4.81 -8.32
CA VAL A 73 -5.22 -5.47 -8.69
C VAL A 73 -5.19 -6.97 -8.36
N MET A 74 -4.06 -7.66 -8.64
CA MET A 74 -3.93 -9.08 -8.33
C MET A 74 -3.96 -9.33 -6.82
N ALA A 75 -3.26 -8.51 -6.04
CA ALA A 75 -3.27 -8.56 -4.58
C ALA A 75 -4.68 -8.31 -4.01
N GLN A 76 -5.39 -7.28 -4.49
CA GLN A 76 -6.77 -7.00 -4.08
C GLN A 76 -7.68 -8.21 -4.33
N ARG A 77 -7.59 -8.84 -5.51
CA ARG A 77 -8.40 -10.03 -5.85
C ARG A 77 -8.07 -11.21 -4.95
N ALA A 78 -6.79 -11.45 -4.67
CA ALA A 78 -6.35 -12.52 -3.79
C ALA A 78 -6.80 -12.30 -2.33
N ALA A 79 -6.72 -11.06 -1.84
CA ALA A 79 -7.20 -10.66 -0.52
C ALA A 79 -8.72 -10.85 -0.42
N SER A 80 -9.48 -10.35 -1.40
CA SER A 80 -10.94 -10.51 -1.42
C SER A 80 -11.39 -11.97 -1.48
N ALA A 81 -10.68 -12.83 -2.21
CA ALA A 81 -10.94 -14.27 -2.23
C ALA A 81 -10.75 -14.96 -0.87
N ARG A 82 -10.01 -14.32 0.06
CA ARG A 82 -9.75 -14.78 1.43
C ARG A 82 -10.57 -14.02 2.48
N GLY A 83 -11.47 -13.15 2.06
CA GLY A 83 -12.25 -12.29 2.96
C GLY A 83 -11.46 -11.13 3.57
N THR A 84 -10.23 -10.88 3.12
CA THR A 84 -9.41 -9.76 3.56
C THR A 84 -9.69 -8.53 2.71
N THR A 85 -9.90 -7.38 3.35
CA THR A 85 -10.06 -6.10 2.65
C THR A 85 -8.71 -5.43 2.50
N LEU A 86 -8.29 -5.14 1.26
CA LEU A 86 -7.09 -4.34 1.02
C LEU A 86 -7.47 -2.87 0.93
N ARG A 87 -6.77 -2.01 1.69
CA ARG A 87 -7.01 -0.57 1.80
C ARG A 87 -5.74 0.19 1.43
N LEU A 88 -5.84 1.11 0.47
CA LEU A 88 -4.70 1.87 -0.02
C LEU A 88 -4.64 3.24 0.65
N LEU A 89 -3.48 3.58 1.21
CA LEU A 89 -3.16 4.93 1.67
C LEU A 89 -2.19 5.56 0.67
N ALA A 90 -2.38 6.86 0.41
CA ALA A 90 -1.37 7.66 -0.26
C ALA A 90 -1.52 9.14 0.14
N ALA A 91 -0.40 9.77 0.49
CA ALA A 91 -0.32 11.17 0.85
C ALA A 91 -1.00 12.09 -0.17
N GLU A 92 -1.70 13.11 0.32
CA GLU A 92 -2.29 14.14 -0.52
C GLU A 92 -1.25 14.77 -1.47
N GLY A 93 -1.65 15.00 -2.73
CA GLY A 93 -0.76 15.54 -3.76
C GLY A 93 0.32 14.60 -4.30
N SER A 94 0.46 13.37 -3.77
CA SER A 94 1.48 12.43 -4.24
C SER A 94 1.21 11.91 -5.66
N LEU A 95 2.29 11.45 -6.33
CA LEU A 95 2.18 10.78 -7.63
C LEU A 95 1.31 9.52 -7.51
N SER A 96 1.53 8.70 -6.48
CA SER A 96 0.80 7.46 -6.23
C SER A 96 -0.71 7.74 -6.11
N ARG A 97 -1.12 8.74 -5.34
CA ARG A 97 -2.54 9.14 -5.21
C ARG A 97 -3.15 9.54 -6.55
N ARG A 98 -2.45 10.37 -7.34
CA ARG A 98 -2.93 10.80 -8.67
C ARG A 98 -3.10 9.61 -9.62
N MET A 99 -2.11 8.72 -9.68
CA MET A 99 -2.13 7.55 -10.56
C MET A 99 -3.23 6.57 -10.17
N LEU A 100 -3.34 6.24 -8.87
CA LEU A 100 -4.36 5.33 -8.35
C LEU A 100 -5.78 5.85 -8.57
N ARG A 101 -6.02 7.15 -8.38
CA ARG A 101 -7.32 7.75 -8.69
C ARG A 101 -7.63 7.71 -10.19
N ALA A 102 -6.64 7.94 -11.05
CA ALA A 102 -6.82 7.90 -12.50
C ALA A 102 -7.23 6.51 -13.00
N VAL A 103 -6.80 5.44 -12.32
CA VAL A 103 -7.18 4.05 -12.63
C VAL A 103 -8.34 3.52 -11.77
N GLY A 104 -8.98 4.38 -10.96
CA GLY A 104 -10.22 4.08 -10.25
C GLY A 104 -10.08 3.41 -8.88
N PHE A 105 -8.90 3.43 -8.27
CA PHE A 105 -8.73 2.96 -6.89
C PHE A 105 -9.28 3.98 -5.88
N ALA A 106 -9.94 3.46 -4.84
CA ALA A 106 -10.19 4.23 -3.63
C ALA A 106 -8.88 4.37 -2.85
N VAL A 107 -8.54 5.59 -2.44
CA VAL A 107 -7.30 5.90 -1.73
C VAL A 107 -7.60 6.89 -0.62
N GLU A 108 -7.20 6.52 0.59
CA GLU A 108 -7.35 7.33 1.80
C GLU A 108 -6.05 8.11 2.08
N ASP A 109 -6.17 9.18 2.88
CA ASP A 109 -4.99 9.90 3.36
C ASP A 109 -4.46 9.22 4.63
N PRO A 110 -3.14 8.97 4.75
CA PRO A 110 -2.57 8.35 5.95
C PRO A 110 -2.78 9.19 7.22
N GLY A 111 -2.91 10.52 7.11
CA GLY A 111 -3.17 11.42 8.23
C GLY A 111 -4.63 11.48 8.69
N ALA A 112 -5.58 11.00 7.87
CA ALA A 112 -7.01 11.04 8.21
C ALA A 112 -7.39 10.06 9.34
N ALA A 113 -6.52 9.09 9.65
CA ALA A 113 -6.78 8.09 10.69
C ALA A 113 -6.45 8.57 12.13
N ASP A 114 -5.62 9.62 12.29
CA ASP A 114 -5.11 10.04 13.61
C ASP A 114 -5.97 11.16 14.26
N GLU A 115 -6.72 11.93 13.46
CA GLU A 115 -7.52 13.06 13.98
C GLU A 115 -8.84 12.65 14.67
N SER A 116 -9.15 11.35 14.77
CA SER A 116 -10.28 10.84 15.56
C SER A 116 -9.91 10.42 16.99
N SER A 117 -8.69 10.71 17.46
CA SER A 117 -8.30 10.59 18.87
C SER A 117 -8.83 11.78 19.70
N GLY A 118 -10.15 11.92 19.69
CA GLY A 118 -10.93 12.86 20.48
C GLY A 118 -12.19 12.25 21.09
N ASP A 119 -12.39 10.93 20.99
CA ASP A 119 -13.20 10.10 21.88
C ASP A 119 -12.87 8.63 21.59
N GLY A 120 -12.66 7.83 22.63
CA GLY A 120 -11.90 6.57 22.58
C GLY A 120 -12.64 5.37 21.99
N THR A 121 -12.99 5.38 20.70
CA THR A 121 -13.49 4.19 19.98
C THR A 121 -13.21 4.30 18.48
N PRO A 122 -12.46 3.38 17.85
CA PRO A 122 -12.23 3.43 16.42
C PRO A 122 -13.52 3.09 15.64
N PRO A 123 -13.75 3.68 14.46
CA PRO A 123 -15.03 3.59 13.74
C PRO A 123 -15.39 2.18 13.23
N TRP A 124 -14.53 1.18 13.44
CA TRP A 124 -14.74 -0.20 13.04
C TRP A 124 -15.30 -1.11 14.16
N THR A 125 -15.60 -0.58 15.35
CA THR A 125 -16.19 -1.36 16.47
C THR A 125 -17.70 -1.21 16.67
N ALA A 126 -18.42 -0.45 15.83
CA ALA A 126 -19.88 -0.41 15.90
C ALA A 126 -20.49 -1.49 14.99
N SER A 127 -20.92 -2.60 15.61
CA SER A 127 -21.83 -3.59 15.02
C SER A 127 -23.28 -3.15 15.08
#